data_AF-M4HYA8-F1
#
_entry.id   AF-M4HYA8-F1
#
_cell.length_a   1.000
_cell.length_b   1.000
_cell.length_c   1.000
_cell.angle_alpha   90.00
_cell.angle_beta   90.00
_cell.angle_gamma   90.00
#
_symmetry.space_group_name_H-M   'P 1'
#
loop_
_entity.id
_entity.type
_entity.pdbx_description
1 polymer ?
#
loop_
_entity_poly.entity_id
_entity_poly.type
_entity_poly.pdbx_seq_one_letter_code
_entity_poly.pdbx_strand_id
1 'polypeptide(L)'
;MGVCVLTMALTVALAVALPSQCSAADWGAFMPSIATRLTGLWETGELELLGHYCVCSVKPTFQRWQLYFIGSMWCPGWTPIRGVAETRSRSGVVGKMTQDFVGKALKADLLSDEEAEAWLSP
;
A
#
# COMPACT_ATOMS: atom_id res chain seq x y z
N MET A 1 -31.95 1.36 -49.67
CA MET A 1 -33.27 0.70 -49.55
C MET A 1 -33.30 -0.04 -48.23
N GLY A 2 -34.29 0.23 -47.37
CA GLY A 2 -34.50 -0.45 -46.08
C GLY A 2 -34.63 0.51 -44.89
N VAL A 3 -35.77 1.21 -44.80
CA VAL A 3 -36.22 1.93 -43.60
C VAL A 3 -37.08 0.96 -42.77
N CYS A 4 -37.03 1.00 -41.43
CA CYS A 4 -38.14 0.80 -40.47
C CYS A 4 -37.56 0.44 -39.08
N VAL A 5 -38.03 0.91 -37.92
CA VAL A 5 -39.10 1.83 -37.53
C VAL A 5 -38.80 2.22 -36.07
N LEU A 6 -39.13 3.46 -35.74
CA LEU A 6 -39.21 4.06 -34.41
C LEU A 6 -39.90 3.17 -33.35
N THR A 7 -39.38 3.18 -32.13
CA THR A 7 -40.22 3.23 -30.93
C THR A 7 -39.50 4.02 -29.83
N MET A 8 -39.90 5.28 -29.70
CA MET A 8 -39.68 6.08 -28.50
C MET A 8 -40.63 5.59 -27.40
N ALA A 9 -40.13 5.39 -26.18
CA ALA A 9 -40.93 5.57 -24.98
C ALA A 9 -40.04 5.87 -23.76
N LEU A 10 -39.98 7.17 -23.45
CA LEU A 10 -39.86 7.81 -22.14
C LEU A 10 -38.72 7.40 -21.18
N THR A 11 -37.74 8.30 -21.17
CA THR A 11 -36.86 8.71 -20.09
C THR A 11 -37.52 8.84 -18.72
N VAL A 12 -36.98 8.15 -17.71
CA VAL A 12 -36.99 8.61 -16.31
C VAL A 12 -35.56 8.90 -15.91
N ALA A 13 -35.30 10.20 -15.75
CA ALA A 13 -34.31 10.88 -14.91
C ALA A 13 -33.11 10.09 -14.34
N LEU A 14 -31.92 10.51 -14.79
CA LEU A 14 -30.88 11.09 -13.93
C LEU A 14 -30.48 10.29 -12.66
N ALA A 15 -29.71 9.22 -12.85
CA ALA A 15 -28.66 8.87 -11.90
C ALA A 15 -27.32 9.21 -12.57
N VAL A 16 -26.76 10.31 -12.07
CA VAL A 16 -25.48 10.90 -12.44
C VAL A 16 -24.36 9.86 -12.35
N ALA A 17 -23.33 10.04 -13.18
CA ALA A 17 -21.98 9.53 -13.04
C ALA A 17 -21.63 9.21 -11.57
N LEU A 18 -20.97 8.09 -11.27
CA LEU A 18 -19.57 7.88 -11.60
C LEU A 18 -19.37 6.42 -12.04
N PRO A 19 -18.60 6.12 -13.11
CA PRO A 19 -17.84 4.88 -13.06
C PRO A 19 -17.03 4.98 -11.78
N SER A 20 -17.23 4.06 -10.83
CA SER A 20 -16.30 3.89 -9.72
C SER A 20 -14.94 3.66 -10.36
N GLN A 21 -14.17 4.74 -10.46
CA GLN A 21 -12.78 4.69 -10.85
C GLN A 21 -12.14 4.00 -9.65
N CYS A 22 -12.19 2.66 -9.63
CA CYS A 22 -11.14 1.88 -9.02
C CYS A 22 -9.89 2.19 -9.84
N SER A 23 -9.38 3.41 -9.70
CA SER A 23 -7.97 3.67 -9.81
C SER A 23 -7.40 2.68 -8.82
N ALA A 24 -6.87 1.57 -9.31
CA ALA A 24 -5.96 0.77 -8.52
C ALA A 24 -4.93 1.79 -8.04
N ALA A 25 -5.06 2.23 -6.80
CA ALA A 25 -4.27 3.33 -6.28
C ALA A 25 -2.83 2.98 -6.62
N ASP A 26 -2.12 3.86 -7.33
CA ASP A 26 -0.73 3.58 -7.70
C ASP A 26 0.11 3.70 -6.43
N TRP A 27 0.01 2.68 -5.57
CA TRP A 27 0.64 2.56 -4.27
C TRP A 27 2.13 2.86 -4.37
N GLY A 28 2.74 2.54 -5.51
CA GLY A 28 4.15 2.75 -5.79
C GLY A 28 4.59 4.23 -5.75
N ALA A 29 3.72 5.16 -6.12
CA ALA A 29 4.04 6.59 -6.18
C ALA A 29 4.17 7.25 -4.79
N PHE A 30 3.47 6.71 -3.78
CA PHE A 30 3.42 7.27 -2.43
C PHE A 30 4.36 6.57 -1.43
N MET A 31 4.90 5.40 -1.78
CA MET A 31 5.89 4.70 -0.94
C MET A 31 7.15 5.52 -0.61
N PRO A 32 7.69 6.41 -1.47
CA PRO A 32 8.88 7.19 -1.13
C PRO A 32 8.64 8.22 0.00
N SER A 33 7.48 8.88 0.00
CA SER A 33 7.10 9.86 1.04
C SER A 33 6.79 9.16 2.35
N ILE A 34 6.16 7.98 2.30
CA ILE A 34 6.02 7.09 3.43
C ILE A 34 7.38 6.68 3.98
N ALA A 35 8.25 6.09 3.13
CA ALA A 35 9.57 5.65 3.57
C ALA A 35 10.36 6.79 4.24
N THR A 36 10.20 8.02 3.74
CA THR A 36 10.81 9.23 4.33
C THR A 36 10.22 9.55 5.71
N ARG A 37 8.88 9.53 5.89
CA ARG A 37 8.27 9.70 7.23
C ARG A 37 8.64 8.56 8.18
N LEU A 38 8.78 7.34 7.66
CA LEU A 38 9.20 6.15 8.39
C LEU A 38 10.68 6.17 8.76
N THR A 39 11.52 6.93 8.04
CA THR A 39 12.97 6.96 8.29
C THR A 39 13.39 7.56 9.64
N GLY A 40 12.50 8.26 10.36
CA GLY A 40 12.76 8.65 11.75
C GLY A 40 12.39 7.57 12.77
N LEU A 41 11.31 6.82 12.48
CA LEU A 41 10.66 5.90 13.42
C LEU A 41 11.34 4.53 13.46
N TRP A 42 11.73 3.98 12.31
CA TRP A 42 12.45 2.71 12.26
C TRP A 42 13.84 2.71 12.95
N GLU A 43 14.46 3.86 13.23
CA GLU A 43 15.73 3.88 13.98
C GLU A 43 15.55 3.44 15.42
N THR A 44 14.34 3.62 15.99
CA THR A 44 13.98 3.09 17.31
C THR A 44 13.47 1.63 17.23
N GLY A 45 13.23 1.11 16.03
CA GLY A 45 12.69 -0.24 15.81
C GLY A 45 11.16 -0.33 15.96
N GLU A 46 10.50 0.79 16.20
CA GLU A 46 9.07 0.89 16.47
C GLU A 46 8.40 1.78 15.43
N LEU A 47 7.21 1.41 15.00
CA LEU A 47 6.43 2.15 14.01
C LEU A 47 4.95 2.08 14.38
N GLU A 48 4.23 3.18 14.23
CA GLU A 48 2.77 3.16 14.20
C GLU A 48 2.28 3.14 12.75
N LEU A 49 1.56 2.08 12.38
CA LEU A 49 0.92 1.95 11.07
C LEU A 49 -0.58 1.89 11.30
N LEU A 50 -1.32 2.87 10.79
CA LEU A 50 -2.79 2.92 10.83
C LEU A 50 -3.36 2.82 12.25
N GLY A 51 -2.73 3.48 13.23
CA GLY A 51 -3.14 3.42 14.63
C GLY A 51 -2.71 2.12 15.35
N HIS A 52 -1.97 1.24 14.68
CA HIS A 52 -1.46 0.01 15.25
C HIS A 52 0.04 0.08 15.48
N TYR A 53 0.45 -0.36 16.66
CA TYR A 53 1.86 -0.53 16.97
C TYR A 53 2.47 -1.69 16.18
N CYS A 54 3.59 -1.43 15.52
CA CYS A 54 4.32 -2.34 14.67
C CYS A 54 5.80 -2.34 15.04
N VAL A 55 6.39 -3.52 14.99
CA VAL A 55 7.81 -3.73 15.24
C VAL A 55 8.52 -3.92 13.91
N CYS A 56 9.65 -3.22 13.76
CA CYS A 56 10.46 -3.23 12.55
C CYS A 56 11.89 -3.68 12.89
N SER A 57 12.47 -4.53 12.04
CA SER A 57 13.84 -5.02 12.19
C SER A 57 14.53 -4.97 10.84
N VAL A 58 15.67 -4.27 10.78
CA VAL A 58 16.55 -4.24 9.60
C VAL A 58 17.90 -4.82 9.98
N LYS A 59 18.35 -5.84 9.25
CA LYS A 59 19.63 -6.51 9.47
C LYS A 59 20.52 -6.37 8.23
N PRO A 60 21.75 -5.83 8.36
CA PRO A 60 22.72 -5.88 7.28
C PRO A 60 23.21 -7.32 7.09
N THR A 61 23.40 -7.73 5.84
CA THR A 61 23.93 -9.04 5.46
C THR A 61 24.91 -8.89 4.30
N PHE A 62 25.98 -9.70 4.31
CA PHE A 62 26.93 -9.75 3.20
C PHE A 62 26.59 -10.94 2.31
N GLN A 63 26.22 -10.67 1.06
CA GLN A 63 25.93 -11.68 0.05
C GLN A 63 26.80 -11.45 -1.17
N ARG A 64 27.54 -12.48 -1.61
CA ARG A 64 28.44 -12.41 -2.79
C ARG A 64 29.32 -11.15 -2.78
N TRP A 65 29.93 -10.85 -1.62
CA TRP A 65 30.79 -9.68 -1.41
C TRP A 65 30.11 -8.31 -1.54
N GLN A 66 28.78 -8.27 -1.44
CA GLN A 66 28.00 -7.04 -1.50
C GLN A 66 27.16 -6.91 -0.23
N LEU A 67 27.02 -5.67 0.25
CA LEU A 67 26.17 -5.36 1.40
C LEU A 67 24.71 -5.27 0.96
N TYR A 68 23.88 -6.07 1.61
CA TYR A 68 22.43 -6.06 1.51
C TYR A 68 21.81 -5.78 2.87
N PHE A 69 20.57 -5.31 2.86
CA PHE A 69 19.77 -5.09 4.04
C PHE A 69 18.50 -5.92 3.89
N ILE A 70 18.24 -6.76 4.88
CA ILE A 70 17.01 -7.53 5.00
C ILE A 70 16.15 -6.86 6.06
N GLY A 71 14.95 -6.42 5.67
CA GLY A 71 13.98 -5.78 6.52
C GLY A 71 12.79 -6.69 6.76
N SER A 72 12.28 -6.71 7.98
CA SER A 72 11.03 -7.37 8.34
C SER A 72 10.22 -6.48 9.27
N MET A 73 8.91 -6.44 9.07
CA MET A 73 7.97 -5.77 9.96
C MET A 73 6.76 -6.64 10.27
N TRP A 74 6.22 -6.46 11.47
CA TRP A 74 4.99 -7.12 11.91
C TRP A 74 4.29 -6.27 12.97
N CYS A 75 2.96 -6.40 13.08
CA CYS A 75 2.16 -5.62 14.02
C CYS A 75 1.51 -6.55 15.05
N PRO A 76 2.13 -6.72 16.23
CA PRO A 76 1.63 -7.66 17.24
C PRO A 76 0.23 -7.24 17.72
N GLY A 77 -0.68 -8.22 17.81
CA GLY A 77 -2.06 -7.98 18.25
C GLY A 77 -3.01 -7.50 17.15
N TRP A 78 -2.51 -7.01 16.02
CA TRP A 78 -3.36 -6.61 14.88
C TRP A 78 -3.51 -7.73 13.85
N THR A 79 -2.39 -8.24 13.33
CA THR A 79 -2.42 -9.24 12.25
C THR A 79 -1.20 -10.17 12.28
N PRO A 80 -1.33 -11.45 11.88
CA PRO A 80 -0.18 -12.34 11.71
C PRO A 80 0.66 -12.02 10.47
N ILE A 81 0.20 -11.10 9.61
CA ILE A 81 0.90 -10.70 8.39
C ILE A 81 2.24 -10.05 8.71
N ARG A 82 3.23 -10.32 7.86
CA ARG A 82 4.56 -9.73 7.93
C ARG A 82 4.95 -9.12 6.60
N GLY A 83 5.52 -7.91 6.66
CA GLY A 83 6.19 -7.27 5.55
C GLY A 83 7.66 -7.67 5.54
N VAL A 84 8.21 -8.03 4.39
CA VAL A 84 9.60 -8.44 4.25
C VAL A 84 10.16 -7.85 2.97
N ALA A 85 11.40 -7.36 3.02
CA ALA A 85 12.11 -6.94 1.82
C ALA A 85 13.61 -7.14 1.95
N GLU A 86 14.28 -7.21 0.81
CA GLU A 86 15.73 -7.21 0.72
C GLU A 86 16.17 -6.18 -0.33
N THR A 87 17.06 -5.27 0.03
CA THR A 87 17.62 -4.29 -0.91
C THR A 87 19.06 -3.94 -0.56
N ARG A 88 19.77 -3.29 -1.49
CA ARG A 88 21.11 -2.74 -1.22
C ARG A 88 21.10 -1.40 -0.46
N SER A 89 19.93 -0.78 -0.30
CA SER A 89 19.76 0.49 0.40
C SER A 89 19.15 0.26 1.78
N ARG A 90 19.80 0.81 2.81
CA ARG A 90 19.30 0.77 4.18
C ARG A 90 17.92 1.43 4.26
N SER A 91 17.75 2.64 3.71
CA SER A 91 16.43 3.32 3.70
C SER A 91 15.45 2.67 2.72
N GLY A 92 15.94 2.15 1.59
CA GLY A 92 15.11 1.49 0.59
C GLY A 92 14.42 0.22 1.10
N VAL A 93 15.06 -0.53 2.00
CA VAL A 93 14.45 -1.76 2.56
C VAL A 93 13.22 -1.47 3.40
N VAL A 94 13.16 -0.30 4.06
CA VAL A 94 12.01 0.12 4.89
C VAL A 94 10.80 0.38 4.02
N GLY A 95 10.96 1.18 2.97
CA GLY A 95 9.88 1.44 2.03
C GLY A 95 9.39 0.15 1.40
N LYS A 96 10.31 -0.73 1.00
CA LYS A 96 9.95 -2.01 0.38
C LYS A 96 9.27 -2.99 1.33
N MET A 97 9.71 -3.12 2.58
CA MET A 97 9.05 -4.01 3.54
C MET A 97 7.67 -3.48 3.92
N THR A 98 7.50 -2.15 4.00
CA THR A 98 6.20 -1.51 4.27
C THR A 98 5.25 -1.73 3.10
N GLN A 99 5.73 -1.56 1.88
CA GLN A 99 4.97 -1.86 0.66
C GLN A 99 4.49 -3.31 0.64
N ASP A 100 5.36 -4.25 1.01
CA ASP A 100 5.02 -5.66 1.09
C ASP A 100 3.99 -5.95 2.19
N PHE A 101 4.09 -5.31 3.37
CA PHE A 101 3.09 -5.43 4.44
C PHE A 101 1.71 -4.91 3.99
N VAL A 102 1.66 -3.68 3.49
CA VAL A 102 0.40 -3.03 3.05
C VAL A 102 -0.24 -3.84 1.91
N GLY A 103 0.56 -4.28 0.93
CA GLY A 103 0.06 -5.10 -0.16
C GLY A 103 -0.51 -6.45 0.31
N LYS A 104 0.03 -7.03 1.39
CA LYS A 104 -0.54 -8.23 2.01
C LYS A 104 -1.80 -7.92 2.83
N ALA A 105 -1.83 -6.80 3.54
CA ALA A 105 -2.98 -6.37 4.33
C ALA A 105 -4.21 -6.08 3.44
N LEU A 106 -4.03 -5.39 2.32
CA LEU A 106 -5.09 -5.17 1.31
C LEU A 106 -5.62 -6.50 0.76
N LYS A 107 -4.72 -7.43 0.40
CA LYS A 107 -5.12 -8.77 -0.08
C LYS A 107 -5.84 -9.62 0.97
N ALA A 108 -5.63 -9.32 2.24
CA ALA A 108 -6.26 -10.01 3.36
C ALA A 108 -7.54 -9.30 3.85
N ASP A 109 -8.00 -8.27 3.14
CA ASP A 109 -9.18 -7.46 3.51
C ASP A 109 -9.06 -6.83 4.91
N LEU A 110 -7.82 -6.56 5.35
CA LEU A 110 -7.52 -5.88 6.61
C LEU A 110 -7.45 -4.37 6.45
N LEU A 111 -7.40 -3.89 5.20
CA LEU A 111 -7.40 -2.49 4.83
C LEU A 111 -8.27 -2.32 3.59
N SER A 112 -9.10 -1.29 3.61
CA SER A 112 -9.76 -0.80 2.41
C SER A 112 -8.80 0.04 1.57
N ASP A 113 -9.08 0.14 0.27
CA ASP A 113 -8.34 1.05 -0.63
C ASP A 113 -8.43 2.50 -0.12
N GLU A 114 -9.57 2.88 0.46
CA GLU A 114 -9.82 4.22 1.03
C GLU A 114 -8.96 4.51 2.26
N GLU A 115 -8.86 3.58 3.22
CA GLU A 115 -8.02 3.74 4.42
C GLU A 115 -6.55 3.84 4.06
N ALA A 116 -6.15 3.02 3.10
CA ALA A 116 -4.78 3.01 2.68
C ALA A 116 -4.47 4.29 1.86
N GLU A 117 -5.37 4.79 1.00
CA GLU A 117 -5.23 6.09 0.30
C GLU A 117 -5.24 7.30 1.27
N ALA A 118 -6.06 7.26 2.31
CA ALA A 118 -6.08 8.27 3.37
C ALA A 118 -4.74 8.32 4.12
N TRP A 119 -4.09 7.18 4.31
CA TRP A 119 -2.75 7.12 4.90
C TRP A 119 -1.64 7.57 3.93
N LEU A 120 -1.87 7.47 2.62
CA LEU A 120 -0.95 7.94 1.58
C LEU A 120 -1.00 9.45 1.34
N SER A 121 -2.10 10.10 1.69
CA SER A 121 -2.31 11.53 1.47
C SER A 121 -1.66 12.36 2.61
N PRO A 122 -0.76 13.31 2.28
CA PRO A 122 0.12 13.98 3.26
C PRO A 122 -0.57 14.87 4.30
#